data_AF-A0A7G1H1E1-F1
#
_entry.id   AF-A0A7G1H1E1-F1
#
_cell.length_a   1.000
_cell.length_b   1.000
_cell.length_c   1.000
_cell.angle_alpha   90.00
_cell.angle_beta   90.00
_cell.angle_gamma   90.00
#
_symmetry.space_group_name_H-M   'P 1'
#
loop_
_entity.id
_entity.type
_entity.pdbx_description
1 polymer ?
#
loop_
_entity_poly.entity_id
_entity_poly.type
_entity_poly.pdbx_seq_one_letter_code
_entity_poly.pdbx_strand_id
1 'polypeptide(L)'
;MAKLNINNGFNFKLCFLILLFAFSIFIPYHAIGADKSQQFQFSKDSQIQQIKPKKPVRIKLHRNAKGDYSWELIGDNVDEVFQADRRLRKLLKVE
;
A
#
# COMPACT_ATOMS: atom_id res chain seq x y z
N MET A 1 -50.37 33.40 -59.40
CA MET A 1 -48.96 33.30 -59.85
C MET A 1 -48.06 33.52 -58.65
N ALA A 2 -47.46 32.44 -58.15
CA ALA A 2 -46.55 32.47 -57.02
C ALA A 2 -45.16 32.93 -57.48
N LYS A 3 -44.60 33.94 -56.81
CA LYS A 3 -43.17 34.25 -56.85
C LYS A 3 -42.68 34.27 -55.40
N LEU A 4 -42.27 33.11 -54.90
CA LEU A 4 -41.47 33.04 -53.69
C LEU A 4 -40.03 33.37 -54.10
N ASN A 5 -39.63 34.60 -53.81
CA ASN A 5 -38.29 35.11 -54.00
C ASN A 5 -37.35 34.43 -52.98
N ILE A 6 -36.54 33.48 -53.46
CA ILE A 6 -35.62 32.72 -52.61
C ILE A 6 -34.40 33.59 -52.36
N ASN A 7 -34.34 34.20 -51.17
CA ASN A 7 -33.16 34.89 -50.65
C ASN A 7 -32.06 33.87 -50.33
N ASN A 8 -31.33 33.43 -51.36
CA ASN A 8 -30.29 32.39 -51.26
C ASN A 8 -29.18 32.75 -50.25
N GLY A 9 -28.85 34.03 -50.09
CA GLY A 9 -27.81 34.48 -49.15
C GLY A 9 -28.22 34.43 -47.67
N PHE A 10 -29.50 34.66 -47.36
CA PHE A 10 -30.02 34.61 -45.98
C PHE A 10 -30.18 33.16 -45.52
N ASN A 11 -30.73 32.31 -46.40
CA ASN A 11 -30.85 30.87 -46.16
C ASN A 11 -29.48 30.19 -46.03
N PHE A 12 -28.47 30.61 -46.81
CA PHE A 12 -27.11 30.08 -46.68
C PHE A 12 -26.47 30.40 -45.33
N LYS A 13 -26.61 31.65 -44.85
CA LYS A 13 -26.13 32.06 -43.51
C LYS A 13 -26.87 31.33 -42.39
N LEU A 14 -28.18 31.12 -42.55
CA LEU A 14 -29.00 30.39 -41.59
C LEU A 14 -28.61 28.91 -41.52
N CYS A 15 -28.43 28.25 -42.67
CA CYS A 15 -27.94 26.87 -42.73
C CYS A 15 -26.53 26.73 -42.12
N PHE A 16 -25.65 27.71 -42.36
CA PHE A 16 -24.30 27.72 -41.78
C PHE A 16 -24.33 27.83 -40.25
N LEU A 17 -25.21 28.67 -39.70
CA LEU A 17 -25.41 28.79 -38.25
C LEU A 17 -25.97 27.50 -37.62
N ILE A 18 -26.91 26.84 -38.29
CA ILE A 18 -27.49 25.56 -37.82
C ILE A 18 -26.41 24.46 -37.80
N LEU A 19 -25.54 24.43 -38.80
CA LEU A 19 -24.46 23.44 -38.90
C LEU A 19 -23.39 23.63 -37.82
N LEU A 20 -23.05 24.88 -37.48
CA LEU A 20 -22.17 25.20 -36.34
C LEU A 20 -22.77 24.75 -34.99
N PHE A 21 -24.07 24.95 -34.79
CA PHE A 21 -24.75 24.53 -33.56
C PHE A 21 -24.81 23.00 -33.44
N ALA A 22 -25.06 22.29 -34.55
CA ALA A 22 -25.07 20.83 -34.57
C ALA A 22 -23.69 20.22 -34.21
N PHE A 23 -22.60 20.85 -34.65
CA PHE A 23 -21.24 20.42 -34.29
C PHE A 23 -20.91 20.65 -32.81
N SER A 24 -21.48 21.67 -32.18
CA SER A 24 -21.27 21.95 -30.74
C SER A 24 -21.88 20.88 -29.83
N ILE A 25 -22.90 20.14 -30.29
CA ILE A 25 -23.57 19.08 -29.52
C ILE A 25 -22.71 17.79 -29.51
N PHE A 26 -21.79 17.65 -30.47
CA PHE A 26 -20.95 16.45 -30.61
C PHE A 26 -19.59 16.58 -29.91
N ILE A 27 -19.32 17.66 -29.17
CA ILE A 27 -18.12 17.76 -28.34
C ILE A 27 -18.34 16.86 -27.12
N PRO A 28 -17.62 15.74 -26.98
CA PRO A 28 -17.81 14.91 -25.81
C PRO A 28 -17.15 15.63 -24.64
N TYR A 29 -17.95 15.97 -23.61
CA TYR A 29 -17.49 16.58 -22.36
C TYR A 29 -16.56 15.62 -21.61
N HIS A 30 -15.33 15.43 -22.09
CA HIS A 30 -14.27 14.74 -21.36
C HIS A 30 -13.51 15.78 -20.54
N ALA A 31 -14.01 16.04 -19.33
CA ALA A 31 -13.19 16.41 -18.17
C ALA A 31 -14.11 16.75 -16.99
N ILE A 32 -14.84 15.75 -16.49
CA ILE A 32 -15.17 15.77 -15.06
C ILE A 32 -14.21 14.75 -14.47
N GLY A 33 -13.10 15.26 -13.96
CA GLY A 33 -12.12 14.49 -13.22
C GLY A 33 -12.83 13.68 -12.16
N ALA A 34 -12.42 12.43 -12.02
CA ALA A 34 -12.84 11.56 -10.93
C ALA A 34 -12.23 12.08 -9.60
N ASP A 35 -12.56 13.30 -9.19
CA ASP A 35 -12.33 13.81 -7.85
C ASP A 35 -13.49 13.38 -6.96
N LYS A 36 -13.82 12.09 -6.99
CA LYS A 36 -14.23 11.45 -5.75
C LYS A 36 -12.93 11.24 -5.01
N SER A 37 -12.56 12.26 -4.26
CA SER A 37 -11.66 12.12 -3.12
C SER A 37 -12.23 11.04 -2.22
N GLN A 38 -11.96 9.77 -2.54
CA GLN A 38 -11.72 8.77 -1.52
C GLN A 38 -10.45 9.23 -0.82
N GLN A 39 -10.64 10.24 0.02
CA GLN A 39 -9.71 10.63 1.04
C GLN A 39 -9.48 9.36 1.82
N PHE A 40 -8.34 8.73 1.58
CA PHE A 40 -7.90 7.55 2.29
C PHE A 40 -7.89 7.92 3.77
N GLN A 41 -8.98 7.60 4.47
CA GLN A 41 -9.10 7.87 5.89
C GLN A 41 -8.25 6.81 6.57
N PHE A 42 -7.03 7.20 6.90
CA PHE A 42 -6.18 6.41 7.78
C PHE A 42 -6.78 6.49 9.19
N SER A 43 -7.76 5.61 9.47
CA SER A 43 -8.19 5.35 10.83
C SER A 43 -7.03 4.66 11.54
N LYS A 44 -6.20 5.46 12.22
CA LYS A 44 -5.16 4.97 13.12
C LYS A 44 -5.88 4.23 14.24
N ASP A 45 -6.04 2.94 14.06
CA ASP A 45 -6.64 2.05 15.02
C ASP A 45 -5.80 2.12 16.30
N SER A 46 -6.29 2.83 17.31
CA SER A 46 -5.57 3.08 18.57
C SER A 46 -5.33 1.79 19.35
N GLN A 47 -5.94 0.69 18.91
CA GLN A 47 -5.80 -0.66 19.43
C GLN A 47 -4.54 -1.39 18.89
N ILE A 48 -3.95 -0.95 17.77
CA ILE A 48 -2.71 -1.54 17.27
C ILE A 48 -1.53 -0.92 18.04
N GLN A 49 -1.35 -1.37 19.27
CA GLN A 49 -0.13 -1.13 20.02
C GLN A 49 1.00 -1.93 19.36
N GLN A 50 2.05 -1.24 18.89
CA GLN A 50 3.28 -1.91 18.47
C GLN A 50 3.88 -2.63 19.68
N ILE A 51 3.60 -3.92 19.81
CA ILE A 51 4.26 -4.77 20.79
C ILE A 51 5.70 -4.95 20.28
N LYS A 52 6.67 -4.35 20.98
CA LYS A 52 8.08 -4.56 20.64
C LYS A 52 8.40 -6.05 20.85
N PRO A 53 8.91 -6.76 19.83
CA PRO A 53 9.25 -8.16 20.00
C PRO A 53 10.33 -8.29 21.07
N LYS A 54 10.14 -9.24 21.99
CA LYS A 54 11.12 -9.54 23.03
C LYS A 54 12.38 -10.11 22.36
N LYS A 55 13.55 -9.61 22.76
CA LYS A 55 14.83 -10.14 22.25
C LYS A 55 15.00 -11.58 22.76
N PRO A 56 15.28 -12.55 21.87
CA PRO A 56 15.45 -13.94 22.29
C PRO A 56 16.79 -14.14 23.01
N VAL A 57 16.86 -15.19 23.84
CA VAL A 57 18.11 -15.70 24.41
C VAL A 57 18.99 -16.23 23.28
N ARG A 58 20.23 -15.78 23.23
CA ARG A 58 21.24 -16.19 22.24
C ARG A 58 22.16 -17.24 22.83
N ILE A 59 22.51 -18.24 22.02
CA ILE A 59 23.49 -19.28 22.37
C ILE A 59 24.70 -19.08 21.46
N LYS A 60 25.87 -18.81 22.05
CA LYS A 60 27.14 -18.76 21.32
C LYS A 60 27.89 -20.07 21.54
N LEU A 61 28.19 -20.76 20.46
CA LEU A 61 29.01 -21.97 20.49
C LEU A 61 30.47 -21.60 20.19
N HIS A 62 31.37 -22.05 21.04
CA HIS A 62 32.80 -21.88 20.91
C HIS A 62 33.46 -23.25 20.77
N ARG A 63 34.41 -23.35 19.85
CA ARG A 63 35.28 -24.53 19.70
C ARG A 63 36.70 -24.13 20.04
N ASN A 64 37.34 -24.86 20.95
CA ASN A 64 38.73 -24.60 21.31
C ASN A 64 39.69 -25.31 20.33
N ALA A 65 40.98 -24.96 20.41
CA ALA A 65 42.02 -25.58 19.56
C ALA A 65 42.22 -27.09 19.87
N LYS A 66 41.80 -27.56 21.05
CA LYS A 66 41.83 -28.98 21.43
C LYS A 66 40.66 -29.78 20.84
N GLY A 67 39.67 -29.10 20.25
CA GLY A 67 38.49 -29.70 19.64
C GLY A 67 37.26 -29.76 20.56
N ASP A 68 37.37 -29.31 21.81
CA ASP A 68 36.24 -29.27 22.75
C ASP A 68 35.28 -28.13 22.40
N TYR A 69 34.00 -28.36 22.70
CA TYR A 69 32.93 -27.39 22.53
C TYR A 69 32.52 -26.79 23.87
N SER A 70 32.36 -25.48 23.92
CA SER A 70 31.75 -24.75 25.03
C SER A 70 30.66 -23.82 24.52
N TRP A 71 29.71 -23.46 25.36
CA TRP A 71 28.64 -22.54 24.99
C TRP A 71 28.42 -21.45 26.03
N GLU A 72 28.02 -20.29 25.57
CA GLU A 72 27.63 -19.12 26.37
C GLU A 72 26.18 -18.73 26.06
N LEU A 73 25.39 -18.47 27.11
CA LEU A 73 23.99 -18.03 26.99
C LEU A 73 23.88 -16.55 27.34
N ILE A 74 23.29 -15.77 26.43
CA ILE A 74 23.15 -14.31 26.59
C ILE A 74 21.68 -13.94 26.41
N GLY A 75 21.10 -13.27 27.41
CA GLY A 75 19.73 -12.79 27.36
C GLY A 75 19.50 -11.64 28.34
N ASP A 76 18.46 -10.86 28.08
CA ASP A 76 18.13 -9.69 28.89
C ASP A 76 17.42 -10.08 30.21
N ASN A 77 16.81 -11.27 30.27
CA ASN A 77 16.08 -11.79 31.42
C ASN A 77 16.74 -13.08 31.95
N VAL A 78 17.07 -13.09 33.24
CA VAL A 78 17.75 -14.21 33.92
C VAL A 78 16.93 -15.50 33.92
N ASP A 79 15.61 -15.43 34.14
CA ASP A 79 14.75 -16.61 34.18
C ASP A 79 14.70 -17.32 32.83
N GLU A 80 14.69 -16.55 31.74
CA GLU A 80 14.73 -17.11 30.39
C GLU A 80 16.06 -17.76 30.06
N VAL A 81 17.16 -17.15 30.52
CA VAL A 81 18.51 -17.72 30.38
C VAL A 81 18.61 -19.04 31.15
N PHE A 82 18.10 -19.10 32.38
CA PHE A 82 18.10 -20.31 33.19
C PHE A 82 17.25 -21.42 32.57
N GLN A 83 16.05 -21.09 32.07
CA GLN A 83 15.24 -22.07 31.35
C GLN A 83 15.91 -22.57 30.08
N ALA A 84 16.58 -21.68 29.33
CA ALA A 84 17.33 -22.05 28.14
C ALA A 84 18.49 -23.01 28.48
N ASP A 85 19.24 -22.75 29.56
CA ASP A 85 20.32 -23.64 30.03
C ASP A 85 19.78 -25.03 30.40
N ARG A 86 18.68 -25.08 31.16
CA ARG A 86 18.05 -26.35 31.54
C ARG A 86 17.61 -27.15 30.33
N ARG A 87 17.02 -26.49 29.32
CA ARG A 87 16.62 -27.14 28.06
C ARG A 87 17.83 -27.63 27.28
N LEU A 88 18.89 -26.83 27.22
CA LEU A 88 20.12 -27.17 26.51
C LEU A 88 20.81 -28.40 27.11
N ARG A 89 20.96 -28.46 28.44
CA ARG A 89 21.54 -29.61 29.14
C ARG A 89 20.77 -30.91 28.89
N LYS A 90 19.43 -30.84 28.87
CA LYS A 90 18.57 -31.98 28.55
C LYS A 90 18.78 -32.49 27.13
N LEU A 91 18.88 -31.59 26.15
CA LEU A 91 19.12 -31.97 24.75
C LEU A 91 20.49 -32.63 24.56
N LEU A 92 21.49 -32.15 25.28
CA LEU A 92 22.85 -32.68 25.24
C LEU A 92 23.03 -33.94 26.10
N LYS A 93 22.01 -34.35 26.88
CA LYS A 93 22.06 -35.50 27.81
C LYS A 93 23.22 -35.40 28.80
N VAL A 94 23.51 -34.19 29.27
CA VAL A 94 24.58 -33.91 30.25
C VAL A 94 23.99 -33.85 31.68
N GLU A 95 22.85 -34.50 31.89
CA GLU A 95 22.12 -34.53 33.16
C GLU A 95 22.55 -35.73 34.02
#